data_AF-A0A4Q3XYR5-F1
#
_entry.id   AF-A0A4Q3XYR5-F1
#
_cell.length_a   1.000
_cell.length_b   1.000
_cell.length_c   1.000
_cell.angle_alpha   90.00
_cell.angle_beta   90.00
_cell.angle_gamma   90.00
#
_symmetry.space_group_name_H-M   'P 1'
#
loop_
_entity.id
_entity.type
_entity.pdbx_description
1 polymer ?
#
loop_
_entity_poly.entity_id
_entity_poly.type
_entity_poly.pdbx_seq_one_letter_code
_entity_poly.pdbx_strand_id
1 'polypeptide(L)' 'PHLLNASGLALPRVLAALLETHQNEDGSITLPAPLRPYLGGLEAIG' A
#
# COMPACT_ATOMS: atom_id res chain seq x y z
N PRO A 1 -32.53 -16.74 -1.75
CA PRO A 1 -31.38 -16.01 -2.33
C PRO A 1 -30.23 -16.03 -1.30
N HIS A 2 -28.97 -16.20 -1.72
CA HIS A 2 -27.81 -16.20 -0.83
C HIS A 2 -27.01 -14.90 -1.01
N LEU A 3 -26.49 -14.35 0.09
CA LEU A 3 -25.65 -13.15 0.10
C LEU A 3 -24.26 -13.50 0.67
N LEU A 4 -23.23 -12.91 0.09
CA LEU A 4 -21.84 -13.04 0.56
C LEU A 4 -21.24 -11.65 0.79
N ASN A 5 -20.30 -11.58 1.71
CA ASN A 5 -19.46 -10.42 1.95
C ASN A 5 -18.02 -10.88 2.25
N ALA A 6 -17.05 -10.05 1.85
CA ALA A 6 -15.64 -10.23 2.12
C ALA A 6 -14.93 -8.87 2.03
N SER A 7 -13.84 -8.69 2.76
CA SER A 7 -13.03 -7.48 2.68
C SER A 7 -12.17 -7.48 1.41
N GLY A 8 -12.28 -6.42 0.59
CA GLY A 8 -11.40 -6.17 -0.57
C GLY A 8 -10.05 -5.52 -0.20
N LEU A 9 -9.90 -5.15 1.07
CA LEU A 9 -8.96 -5.65 2.08
C LEU A 9 -9.21 -4.81 3.35
N ALA A 10 -8.51 -5.07 4.45
CA ALA A 10 -8.56 -4.19 5.62
C ALA A 10 -7.49 -3.10 5.49
N LEU A 11 -7.91 -1.84 5.21
CA LEU A 11 -7.01 -0.73 4.91
C LEU A 11 -5.85 -0.56 5.91
N PRO A 12 -6.06 -0.57 7.24
CA PRO A 12 -4.94 -0.43 8.19
C PRO A 12 -3.90 -1.56 8.09
N ARG A 13 -4.35 -2.79 7.78
CA ARG A 13 -3.45 -3.95 7.62
C ARG A 13 -2.65 -3.85 6.32
N VAL A 14 -3.27 -3.37 5.24
CA VAL A 14 -2.58 -3.14 3.97
C VAL A 14 -1.53 -2.06 4.12
N LEU A 15 -1.83 -0.97 4.83
CA LEU A 15 -0.86 0.09 5.08
C LEU A 15 0.37 -0.44 5.84
N ALA A 16 0.16 -1.20 6.93
CA ALA A 16 1.28 -1.79 7.68
C ALA A 16 2.14 -2.71 6.79
N ALA A 17 1.51 -3.61 6.02
CA ALA A 17 2.22 -4.48 5.09
C ALA A 17 3.04 -3.68 4.06
N LEU A 18 2.45 -2.63 3.48
CA LEU A 18 3.16 -1.80 2.50
C LEU A 18 4.39 -1.09 3.09
N LEU A 19 4.28 -0.57 4.31
CA LEU A 19 5.41 0.07 4.98
C LEU A 19 6.53 -0.94 5.27
N GLU A 20 6.19 -2.12 5.78
CA GLU A 20 7.19 -3.15 6.14
C GLU A 20 7.87 -3.76 4.91
N THR A 21 7.11 -4.05 3.84
CA THR A 21 7.66 -4.76 2.68
C THR A 21 8.36 -3.87 1.67
N HIS A 22 8.16 -2.56 1.75
CA HIS A 22 8.76 -1.59 0.82
C HIS A 22 9.74 -0.62 1.48
N GLN A 23 10.06 -0.83 2.76
CA GLN A 23 11.11 -0.08 3.43
C GLN A 23 12.49 -0.42 2.83
N ASN A 24 13.26 0.62 2.52
CA ASN A 24 14.64 0.55 2.08
C ASN A 24 15.58 0.72 3.29
N GLU A 25 16.87 0.41 3.12
CA GLU A 25 17.88 0.46 4.19
C GLU A 25 18.06 1.86 4.81
N ASP A 26 17.83 2.92 4.02
CA ASP A 26 17.89 4.32 4.46
C ASP A 26 16.62 4.79 5.19
N GLY A 27 15.62 3.91 5.31
CA GLY A 27 14.33 4.19 5.94
C GLY A 27 13.28 4.77 5.00
N SER A 28 13.61 5.06 3.74
CA SER A 28 12.63 5.46 2.72
C SER A 28 11.72 4.29 2.34
N ILE A 29 10.52 4.59 1.84
CA ILE A 29 9.53 3.60 1.40
C ILE A 29 9.35 3.72 -0.11
N THR A 30 9.66 2.65 -0.84
CA THR A 30 9.41 2.57 -2.29
C THR A 30 7.92 2.41 -2.57
N LEU A 31 7.31 3.30 -3.36
CA LEU A 31 5.89 3.23 -3.67
C LEU A 31 5.59 2.17 -4.75
N PRO A 32 4.65 1.24 -4.49
CA PRO A 32 4.15 0.32 -5.50
C PRO A 32 3.64 1.07 -6.73
N ALA A 33 3.99 0.57 -7.94
CA ALA A 33 3.60 1.20 -9.19
C ALA A 33 2.09 1.53 -9.29
N PRO A 34 1.15 0.68 -8.80
CA PRO A 34 -0.28 1.00 -8.82
C PRO A 34 -0.69 2.21 -7.96
N LEU A 35 0.08 2.57 -6.94
CA LEU A 35 -0.25 3.68 -6.03
C LEU A 35 0.24 5.05 -6.54
N ARG A 36 1.26 5.07 -7.41
CA ARG A 36 1.90 6.31 -7.88
C ARG A 36 0.94 7.32 -8.54
N PRO A 37 -0.07 6.91 -9.35
CA PRO A 37 -1.02 7.87 -9.93
C PRO A 37 -1.86 8.62 -8.88
N TYR A 38 -2.06 8.02 -7.71
CA TYR A 38 -2.79 8.63 -6.60
C TYR A 38 -1.92 9.54 -5.73
N LEU A 39 -0.60 9.50 -5.94
CA LEU A 39 0.41 10.23 -5.17
C LEU A 39 1.19 11.20 -6.06
N GLY A 40 0.59 11.72 -7.12
CA GLY A 40 1.21 12.71 -8.00
C GLY A 40 2.41 12.19 -8.80
N GLY A 41 2.51 10.88 -9.01
CA GLY A 41 3.63 10.25 -9.69
C GLY A 41 4.85 10.00 -8.79
N LEU A 42 4.77 10.25 -7.48
CA LEU A 42 5.85 9.95 -6.54
C LEU A 42 6.23 8.47 -6.59
N GLU A 43 7.53 8.20 -6.55
CA GLU A 43 8.08 6.84 -6.56
C GLU A 43 8.53 6.35 -5.18
N ALA A 44 8.75 7.26 -4.22
CA ALA A 44 9.16 6.94 -2.86
C ALA A 44 8.71 8.01 -1.84
N ILE A 45 8.72 7.66 -0.55
CA ILE A 45 8.48 8.54 0.60
C ILE A 45 9.66 8.38 1.57
N GLY A 46 10.33 9.47 1.94
CA GLY A 46 11.47 9.44 2.88
C GLY A 46 12.45 10.57 2.62
#